data_AF-T1DGU6-F1
#
_entry.id   AF-T1DGU6-F1
#
_cell.length_a   1.000
_cell.length_b   1.000
_cell.length_c   1.000
_cell.angle_alpha   90.00
_cell.angle_beta   90.00
_cell.angle_gamma   90.00
#
_symmetry.space_group_name_H-M   'P 1'
#
loop_
_entity.id
_entity.type
_entity.pdbx_description
1 polymer ?
#
loop_
_entity_poly.entity_id
_entity_poly.type
_entity_poly.pdbx_seq_one_letter_code
_entity_poly.pdbx_strand_id
1 'polypeptide(L)'
;MQDPNEDTEWNDVLRAKGILPPKKEKEITEDDIIGMIENTIEQKQNQGKDLAKMGLDELDELEDSEDEAVLMEYRNKRIAEMQALASKAKFGSVLEISGQDYVEEVTKAGPGIYVVLHLYSRGVPFCSLINQHMSQLAVLFPATKFIKAIATTCIPNYPERNLPTIFVYYEGQMKKQLVTCEELEYMLGQTKAIESSITED
;
A
#
# COMPACT_ATOMS: atom_id res chain seq x y z
N MET A 1 16.74 31.03 4.83
CA MET A 1 15.66 30.41 4.04
C MET A 1 15.85 28.92 4.24
N GLN A 2 15.02 28.27 5.05
CA GLN A 2 15.17 26.85 5.37
C GLN A 2 14.81 26.00 4.14
N ASP A 3 15.58 24.94 3.91
CA ASP A 3 15.37 24.04 2.78
C ASP A 3 14.07 23.22 3.01
N PRO A 4 13.07 23.30 2.12
CA PRO A 4 11.81 22.55 2.25
C PRO A 4 11.99 21.02 2.26
N ASN A 5 13.17 20.52 1.87
CA ASN A 5 13.50 19.10 1.85
C ASN A 5 14.26 18.62 3.10
N GLU A 6 14.69 19.49 4.01
CA GLU A 6 15.37 19.06 5.24
C GLU A 6 14.46 18.19 6.12
N ASP A 7 15.04 17.14 6.70
CA ASP A 7 14.38 16.23 7.65
C ASP A 7 14.45 16.81 9.06
N THR A 8 13.58 17.77 9.33
CA THR A 8 13.33 18.27 10.68
C THR A 8 11.97 17.79 11.15
N GLU A 9 11.85 17.53 12.46
CA GLU A 9 10.56 17.19 13.09
C GLU A 9 9.47 18.24 12.77
N TRP A 10 9.87 19.50 12.57
CA TRP A 10 8.98 20.58 12.14
C TRP A 10 8.50 20.42 10.69
N ASN A 11 9.38 20.07 9.75
CA ASN A 11 9.00 19.85 8.34
C ASN A 11 8.07 18.64 8.18
N ASP A 12 8.25 17.60 9.00
CA ASP A 12 7.34 16.45 9.00
C ASP A 12 5.96 16.77 9.56
N VAL A 13 5.88 17.62 10.60
CA VAL A 13 4.60 18.15 11.08
C VAL A 13 3.93 19.04 10.01
N LEU A 14 4.70 19.81 9.23
CA LEU A 14 4.17 20.64 8.14
C LEU A 14 3.70 19.82 6.93
N ARG A 15 4.37 18.70 6.61
CA ARG A 15 3.90 17.72 5.61
C ARG A 15 2.65 16.99 6.10
N ALA A 16 2.62 16.59 7.38
CA ALA A 16 1.44 15.97 8.01
C ALA A 16 0.23 16.91 8.05
N LYS A 17 0.46 18.23 8.14
CA LYS A 17 -0.58 19.27 8.06
C LYS A 17 -0.91 19.74 6.63
N GLY A 18 -0.32 19.12 5.60
CA GLY A 18 -0.60 19.41 4.19
C GLY A 18 -0.11 20.79 3.70
N ILE A 19 0.77 21.46 4.45
CA ILE A 19 1.33 22.78 4.09
C ILE A 19 2.48 22.62 3.09
N LEU A 20 3.23 21.51 3.18
CA LEU A 20 4.29 21.16 2.23
C LEU A 20 3.82 20.03 1.30
N PRO A 21 4.22 20.04 0.02
CA PRO A 21 3.93 18.93 -0.89
C PRO A 21 4.49 17.60 -0.36
N PRO A 22 3.86 16.45 -0.69
CA PRO A 22 4.36 15.15 -0.28
C PRO A 22 5.80 15.00 -0.75
N LYS A 23 6.64 14.48 0.15
CA LYS A 23 8.06 14.30 -0.10
C LYS A 23 8.19 13.47 -1.38
N LYS A 24 8.94 13.98 -2.38
CA LYS A 24 9.32 13.17 -3.54
C LYS A 24 9.92 11.88 -3.02
N GLU A 25 9.61 10.76 -3.68
CA GLU A 25 10.24 9.46 -3.40
C GLU A 25 11.72 9.71 -3.11
N LYS A 26 12.21 9.27 -1.94
CA LYS A 26 13.58 9.57 -1.50
C LYS A 26 14.53 9.27 -2.66
N GLU A 27 15.04 10.32 -3.28
CA GLU A 27 16.25 10.22 -4.06
C GLU A 27 17.29 9.75 -3.04
N ILE A 28 17.81 8.55 -3.26
CA ILE A 28 18.79 7.95 -2.36
C ILE A 28 19.94 8.93 -2.27
N THR A 29 20.17 9.43 -1.06
CA THR A 29 21.23 10.39 -0.81
C THR A 29 22.57 9.66 -0.84
N GLU A 30 23.64 10.40 -1.12
CA GLU A 30 24.99 9.84 -1.06
C GLU A 30 25.26 9.14 0.28
N ASP A 31 24.69 9.63 1.38
CA ASP A 31 24.79 9.01 2.72
C ASP A 31 24.20 7.61 2.81
N ASP A 32 23.08 7.33 2.12
CA ASP A 32 22.47 6.00 2.09
C ASP A 32 23.34 5.01 1.29
N ILE A 33 24.05 5.50 0.27
CA ILE A 33 25.01 4.71 -0.52
C ILE A 33 26.27 4.45 0.32
N ILE A 34 26.79 5.47 1.00
CA ILE A 34 27.95 5.38 1.89
C ILE A 34 27.67 4.35 3.01
N GLY A 35 26.49 4.38 3.62
CA GLY A 35 26.11 3.40 4.64
C GLY A 35 26.02 1.96 4.14
N MET A 36 25.67 1.74 2.86
CA MET A 36 25.71 0.41 2.25
C MET A 36 27.16 -0.05 1.97
N ILE A 37 28.03 0.87 1.53
CA ILE A 37 29.45 0.59 1.31
C ILE A 37 30.14 0.25 2.64
N GLU A 38 29.92 1.04 3.69
CA GLU A 38 30.50 0.80 5.03
C GLU A 38 30.08 -0.56 5.60
N ASN A 39 28.79 -0.91 5.52
CA ASN A 39 28.31 -2.24 5.94
C ASN A 39 28.94 -3.38 5.13
N THR A 40 29.19 -3.16 3.83
CA THR A 40 29.82 -4.14 2.95
C THR A 40 31.29 -4.34 3.31
N ILE A 41 32.01 -3.25 3.61
CA ILE A 41 33.41 -3.28 4.07
C ILE A 41 33.52 -4.01 5.42
N GLU A 42 32.66 -3.71 6.39
CA GLU A 42 32.65 -4.38 7.70
C GLU A 42 32.36 -5.88 7.58
N GLN A 43 31.39 -6.27 6.73
CA GLN A 43 31.09 -7.69 6.49
C GLN A 43 32.29 -8.43 5.90
N LYS A 44 33.07 -7.79 5.02
CA LYS A 44 34.19 -8.44 4.34
C LYS A 44 35.50 -8.44 5.13
N GLN A 45 35.74 -7.43 5.97
CA GLN A 45 36.79 -7.51 7.01
C GLN A 45 36.54 -8.72 7.94
N ASN A 46 35.27 -9.00 8.26
CA ASN A 46 34.89 -10.19 9.01
C ASN A 46 35.01 -11.52 8.22
N GLN A 47 35.05 -11.48 6.88
CA GLN A 47 35.22 -12.67 6.02
C GLN A 47 36.70 -12.99 5.68
N GLY A 48 37.66 -12.23 6.22
CA GLY A 48 39.08 -12.59 6.14
C GLY A 48 39.82 -12.22 4.85
N LYS A 49 39.27 -11.30 4.04
CA LYS A 49 40.04 -10.64 2.98
C LYS A 49 40.99 -9.61 3.63
N ASP A 50 42.26 -9.95 3.74
CA ASP A 50 43.30 -9.08 4.31
C ASP A 50 43.71 -8.00 3.28
N LEU A 51 42.85 -7.00 3.13
CA LEU A 51 43.00 -5.85 2.21
C LEU A 51 44.36 -5.15 2.33
N ALA A 52 45.02 -5.27 3.49
CA ALA A 52 46.34 -4.70 3.75
C ALA A 52 47.50 -5.39 3.03
N LYS A 53 47.28 -6.56 2.38
CA LYS A 53 48.32 -7.33 1.67
C LYS A 53 48.24 -7.25 0.15
N MET A 54 47.19 -6.65 -0.39
CA MET A 54 46.98 -6.55 -1.84
C MET A 54 47.76 -5.34 -2.41
N GLY A 55 48.20 -5.45 -3.67
CA GLY A 55 48.84 -4.35 -4.39
C GLY A 55 47.83 -3.30 -4.85
N LEU A 56 48.28 -2.08 -5.16
CA LEU A 56 47.41 -0.97 -5.62
C LEU A 56 46.53 -1.37 -6.82
N ASP A 57 47.11 -2.02 -7.84
CA ASP A 57 46.36 -2.48 -9.02
C ASP A 57 45.33 -3.58 -8.68
N GLU A 58 45.64 -4.43 -7.69
CA GLU A 58 44.71 -5.46 -7.19
C GLU A 58 43.58 -4.86 -6.34
N LEU A 59 43.83 -3.74 -5.64
CA LEU A 59 42.80 -3.01 -4.92
C LEU A 59 41.83 -2.33 -5.89
N ASP A 60 42.34 -1.66 -6.94
CA ASP A 60 41.51 -0.97 -7.95
C ASP A 60 40.57 -1.97 -8.68
N GLU A 61 41.07 -3.13 -9.12
CA GLU A 61 40.22 -4.15 -9.75
C GLU A 61 39.19 -4.74 -8.77
N LEU A 62 39.53 -4.85 -7.49
CA LEU A 62 38.60 -5.32 -6.47
C LEU A 62 37.51 -4.28 -6.21
N GLU A 63 37.88 -2.99 -6.14
CA GLU A 63 36.98 -1.85 -5.98
C GLU A 63 35.96 -1.80 -7.12
N ASP A 64 36.41 -1.81 -8.38
CA ASP A 64 35.52 -1.81 -9.56
C ASP A 64 34.55 -3.01 -9.57
N SER A 65 35.04 -4.22 -9.21
CA SER A 65 34.19 -5.42 -9.18
C SER A 65 33.17 -5.40 -8.03
N GLU A 66 33.52 -4.78 -6.91
CA GLU A 66 32.68 -4.72 -5.72
C GLU A 66 31.63 -3.62 -5.86
N ASP A 67 31.97 -2.48 -6.47
CA ASP A 67 31.04 -1.43 -6.86
C ASP A 67 29.99 -1.95 -7.84
N GLU A 68 30.40 -2.75 -8.84
CA GLU A 68 29.46 -3.38 -9.78
C GLU A 68 28.52 -4.37 -9.06
N ALA A 69 29.01 -5.13 -8.08
CA ALA A 69 28.21 -6.08 -7.31
C ALA A 69 27.17 -5.38 -6.41
N VAL A 70 27.58 -4.32 -5.69
CA VAL A 70 26.69 -3.52 -4.83
C VAL A 70 25.61 -2.84 -5.67
N LEU A 71 25.99 -2.27 -6.81
CA LEU A 71 25.04 -1.64 -7.73
C LEU A 71 24.03 -2.65 -8.31
N MET A 72 24.48 -3.87 -8.60
CA MET A 72 23.63 -4.94 -9.11
C MET A 72 22.66 -5.47 -8.05
N GLU A 73 23.12 -5.64 -6.80
CA GLU A 73 22.27 -6.03 -5.67
C GLU A 73 21.20 -4.95 -5.39
N TYR A 74 21.60 -3.68 -5.41
CA TYR A 74 20.68 -2.55 -5.27
C TYR A 74 19.62 -2.53 -6.38
N ARG A 75 20.04 -2.71 -7.64
CA ARG A 75 19.12 -2.78 -8.78
C ARG A 75 18.13 -3.94 -8.62
N ASN A 76 18.60 -5.10 -8.20
CA ASN A 76 17.76 -6.28 -7.96
C ASN A 76 16.76 -6.02 -6.82
N LYS A 77 17.18 -5.37 -5.73
CA LYS A 77 16.30 -5.01 -4.62
C LYS A 77 15.17 -4.08 -5.05
N ARG A 78 15.47 -3.03 -5.82
CA ARG A 78 14.45 -2.10 -6.36
C ARG A 78 13.48 -2.78 -7.32
N ILE A 79 13.99 -3.66 -8.20
CA ILE A 79 13.14 -4.45 -9.10
C ILE A 79 12.22 -5.37 -8.29
N ALA A 80 12.73 -6.02 -7.24
CA ALA A 80 11.94 -6.88 -6.37
C ALA A 80 10.83 -6.12 -5.63
N GLU A 81 11.11 -4.92 -5.12
CA GLU A 81 10.11 -4.05 -4.48
C GLU A 81 9.00 -3.63 -5.46
N MET A 82 9.37 -3.18 -6.67
CA MET A 82 8.41 -2.84 -7.72
C MET A 82 7.58 -4.05 -8.15
N GLN A 83 8.21 -5.22 -8.29
CA GLN A 83 7.51 -6.47 -8.62
C GLN A 83 6.57 -6.90 -7.50
N ALA A 84 6.94 -6.72 -6.23
CA ALA A 84 6.09 -7.03 -5.09
C ALA A 84 4.85 -6.14 -5.07
N LEU A 85 4.98 -4.84 -5.32
CA LEU A 85 3.85 -3.91 -5.42
C LEU A 85 2.96 -4.24 -6.64
N ALA A 86 3.55 -4.49 -7.80
CA ALA A 86 2.83 -4.86 -9.01
C ALA A 86 2.07 -6.19 -8.84
N SER A 87 2.66 -7.16 -8.13
CA SER A 87 2.01 -8.46 -7.86
C SER A 87 0.80 -8.34 -6.93
N LYS A 88 0.72 -7.27 -6.12
CA LYS A 88 -0.42 -6.99 -5.25
C LYS A 88 -1.56 -6.31 -6.00
N ALA A 89 -1.27 -5.53 -7.04
CA ALA A 89 -2.25 -4.86 -7.90
C ALA A 89 -3.02 -5.84 -8.81
N LYS A 90 -3.82 -6.72 -8.20
CA LYS A 90 -4.58 -7.79 -8.90
C LYS A 90 -6.00 -7.36 -9.30
N PHE A 91 -6.50 -6.28 -8.73
CA PHE A 91 -7.84 -5.74 -8.93
C PHE A 91 -7.76 -4.42 -9.70
N GLY A 92 -8.87 -3.68 -9.76
CA GLY A 92 -8.95 -2.47 -10.60
C GLY A 92 -10.38 -2.06 -10.96
N SER A 93 -11.37 -2.86 -10.58
CA SER A 93 -12.79 -2.61 -10.83
C SER A 93 -13.65 -3.15 -9.69
N VAL A 94 -14.90 -2.71 -9.66
CA VAL A 94 -15.89 -3.18 -8.68
C VAL A 94 -16.60 -4.41 -9.25
N LEU A 95 -16.50 -5.54 -8.56
CA LEU A 95 -17.21 -6.77 -8.92
C LEU A 95 -18.61 -6.77 -8.30
N GLU A 96 -19.63 -7.18 -9.08
CA GLU A 96 -20.96 -7.43 -8.54
C GLU A 96 -21.14 -8.93 -8.31
N ILE A 97 -21.52 -9.32 -7.09
CA ILE A 97 -21.67 -10.72 -6.70
C ILE A 97 -23.09 -11.06 -6.25
N SER A 98 -23.42 -12.35 -6.29
CA SER A 98 -24.62 -12.89 -5.65
C SER A 98 -24.33 -13.38 -4.22
N GLY A 99 -25.37 -13.72 -3.47
CA GLY A 99 -25.20 -14.31 -2.14
C GLY A 99 -24.46 -15.65 -2.12
N GLN A 100 -24.49 -16.41 -3.23
CA GLN A 100 -23.80 -17.70 -3.33
C GLN A 100 -22.29 -17.53 -3.42
N ASP A 101 -21.84 -16.46 -4.09
CA ASP A 101 -20.42 -16.17 -4.33
C ASP A 101 -19.76 -15.51 -3.11
N TYR A 102 -20.54 -15.07 -2.12
CA TYR A 102 -20.07 -14.34 -0.94
C TYR A 102 -18.90 -15.05 -0.22
N VAL A 103 -19.02 -16.36 0.00
CA VAL A 103 -18.01 -17.12 0.73
C VAL A 103 -16.70 -17.17 -0.06
N GLU A 104 -16.78 -17.40 -1.36
CA GLU A 104 -15.60 -17.48 -2.23
C GLU A 104 -14.95 -16.10 -2.41
N GLU A 105 -15.75 -15.10 -2.71
CA GLU A 105 -15.27 -13.78 -3.10
C GLU A 105 -14.84 -12.90 -1.91
N VAL A 106 -15.46 -13.09 -0.73
CA VAL A 106 -15.20 -12.28 0.48
C VAL A 106 -14.41 -13.05 1.52
N THR A 107 -14.85 -14.27 1.87
CA THR A 107 -14.21 -15.02 2.96
C THR A 107 -12.93 -15.72 2.50
N LYS A 108 -12.88 -16.15 1.22
CA LYS A 108 -11.75 -16.87 0.62
C LYS A 108 -10.96 -16.05 -0.40
N ALA A 109 -10.98 -14.71 -0.28
CA ALA A 109 -10.29 -13.82 -1.22
C ALA A 109 -8.76 -14.04 -1.32
N GLY A 110 -8.15 -14.64 -0.29
CA GLY A 110 -6.72 -14.97 -0.23
C GLY A 110 -5.97 -14.20 0.86
N PRO A 111 -4.72 -14.61 1.17
CA PRO A 111 -3.89 -13.94 2.17
C PRO A 111 -3.46 -12.55 1.71
N GLY A 112 -3.37 -11.59 2.64
CA GLY A 112 -2.93 -10.23 2.35
C GLY A 112 -3.86 -9.37 1.48
N ILE A 113 -5.11 -9.81 1.24
CA ILE A 113 -6.09 -9.08 0.42
C ILE A 113 -7.16 -8.47 1.33
N TYR A 114 -7.34 -7.16 1.20
CA TYR A 114 -8.51 -6.46 1.76
C TYR A 114 -9.69 -6.61 0.81
N VAL A 115 -10.87 -6.89 1.37
CA VAL A 115 -12.13 -6.93 0.62
C VAL A 115 -13.09 -5.90 1.20
N VAL A 116 -13.51 -4.96 0.36
CA VAL A 116 -14.51 -3.94 0.67
C VAL A 116 -15.81 -4.35 -0.01
N LEU A 117 -16.79 -4.80 0.78
CA LEU A 117 -18.11 -5.21 0.31
C LEU A 117 -19.14 -4.12 0.60
N HIS A 118 -19.78 -3.61 -0.43
CA HIS A 118 -20.93 -2.72 -0.33
C HIS A 118 -22.25 -3.49 -0.54
N LEU A 119 -23.04 -3.63 0.52
CA LEU A 119 -24.43 -4.07 0.41
C LEU A 119 -25.32 -2.89 0.07
N TYR A 120 -26.09 -3.04 -1.01
CA TYR A 120 -26.86 -1.96 -1.60
C TYR A 120 -28.29 -2.38 -1.98
N SER A 121 -29.19 -1.41 -2.13
CA SER A 121 -30.53 -1.60 -2.71
C SER A 121 -30.74 -0.57 -3.82
N ARG A 122 -31.38 -0.97 -4.92
CA ARG A 122 -31.66 -0.09 -6.07
C ARG A 122 -32.64 1.04 -5.72
N GLY A 123 -33.44 0.86 -4.66
CA GLY A 123 -34.41 1.85 -4.20
C GLY A 123 -33.82 3.00 -3.38
N VAL A 124 -32.55 2.92 -2.98
CA VAL A 124 -31.89 3.91 -2.11
C VAL A 124 -30.90 4.76 -2.92
N PRO A 125 -31.17 6.06 -3.15
CA PRO A 125 -30.29 6.91 -3.97
C PRO A 125 -28.84 6.97 -3.48
N PHE A 126 -28.64 6.95 -2.16
CA PHE A 126 -27.30 7.02 -1.56
C PHE A 126 -26.43 5.81 -1.89
N CYS A 127 -27.03 4.64 -2.15
CA CYS A 127 -26.30 3.46 -2.64
C CYS A 127 -25.67 3.71 -4.03
N SER A 128 -26.34 4.45 -4.91
CA SER A 128 -25.79 4.77 -6.23
C SER A 128 -24.56 5.67 -6.14
N LEU A 129 -24.56 6.62 -5.20
CA LEU A 129 -23.41 7.49 -4.93
C LEU A 129 -22.21 6.67 -4.44
N ILE A 130 -22.41 5.80 -3.45
CA ILE A 130 -21.36 4.91 -2.94
C ILE A 130 -20.81 4.00 -4.05
N ASN A 131 -21.66 3.46 -4.92
CA ASN A 131 -21.21 2.65 -6.05
C ASN A 131 -20.30 3.42 -7.02
N GLN A 132 -20.57 4.72 -7.23
CA GLN A 132 -19.71 5.57 -8.06
C GLN A 132 -18.35 5.78 -7.39
N HIS A 133 -18.31 6.12 -6.10
CA HIS A 133 -17.05 6.27 -5.36
C HIS A 133 -16.24 4.98 -5.30
N MET A 134 -16.89 3.85 -5.02
CA MET A 134 -16.28 2.51 -5.08
C MET A 134 -15.61 2.25 -6.43
N SER A 135 -16.23 2.68 -7.54
CA SER A 135 -15.67 2.50 -8.89
C SER A 135 -14.39 3.33 -9.10
N GLN A 136 -14.34 4.54 -8.55
CA GLN A 136 -13.15 5.39 -8.59
C GLN A 136 -12.03 4.84 -7.70
N LEU A 137 -12.37 4.43 -6.47
CA LEU A 137 -11.42 3.86 -5.51
C LEU A 137 -10.84 2.53 -6.02
N ALA A 138 -11.63 1.70 -6.70
CA ALA A 138 -11.13 0.44 -7.25
C ALA A 138 -10.01 0.64 -8.28
N VAL A 139 -10.05 1.72 -9.06
CA VAL A 139 -9.00 2.07 -10.02
C VAL A 139 -7.75 2.60 -9.31
N LEU A 140 -7.93 3.40 -8.26
CA LEU A 140 -6.83 3.98 -7.49
C LEU A 140 -6.10 2.95 -6.62
N PHE A 141 -6.83 1.96 -6.11
CA PHE A 141 -6.33 0.96 -5.16
C PHE A 141 -6.48 -0.47 -5.71
N PRO A 142 -5.71 -0.84 -6.76
CA PRO A 142 -5.81 -2.16 -7.40
C PRO A 142 -5.34 -3.31 -6.50
N ALA A 143 -4.73 -3.03 -5.34
CA ALA A 143 -4.41 -4.04 -4.34
C ALA A 143 -5.61 -4.48 -3.50
N THR A 144 -6.66 -3.67 -3.46
CA THR A 144 -7.86 -3.91 -2.66
C THR A 144 -9.01 -4.39 -3.54
N LYS A 145 -9.71 -5.41 -3.06
CA LYS A 145 -10.82 -6.01 -3.79
C LYS A 145 -12.12 -5.28 -3.43
N PHE A 146 -12.69 -4.58 -4.40
CA PHE A 146 -13.96 -3.87 -4.23
C PHE A 146 -15.12 -4.69 -4.80
N ILE A 147 -16.15 -4.90 -3.98
CA ILE A 147 -17.29 -5.75 -4.31
C ILE A 147 -18.58 -5.03 -3.93
N LYS A 148 -19.64 -5.22 -4.71
CA LYS A 148 -21.00 -4.82 -4.35
C LYS A 148 -21.98 -5.99 -4.50
N ALA A 149 -23.01 -6.01 -3.68
CA ALA A 149 -24.07 -7.01 -3.77
C ALA A 149 -25.42 -6.43 -3.34
N ILE A 150 -26.51 -6.95 -3.93
CA ILE A 150 -27.85 -6.55 -3.51
C ILE A 150 -28.11 -7.12 -2.11
N ALA A 151 -28.51 -6.26 -1.17
CA ALA A 151 -28.62 -6.62 0.24
C ALA A 151 -29.54 -7.84 0.47
N THR A 152 -30.68 -7.88 -0.23
CA THR A 152 -31.67 -8.95 -0.11
C THR A 152 -31.24 -10.27 -0.75
N THR A 153 -30.31 -10.25 -1.70
CA THR A 153 -29.78 -11.48 -2.32
C THR A 153 -28.62 -12.07 -1.53
N CYS A 154 -27.84 -11.23 -0.84
CA CYS A 154 -26.77 -11.68 0.05
C CYS A 154 -27.28 -12.09 1.43
N ILE A 155 -28.18 -11.32 2.03
CA ILE A 155 -28.70 -11.55 3.39
C ILE A 155 -30.23 -11.48 3.35
N PRO A 156 -30.93 -12.62 3.57
CA PRO A 156 -32.39 -12.63 3.61
C PRO A 156 -32.92 -11.66 4.68
N ASN A 157 -33.92 -10.85 4.30
CA ASN A 157 -34.56 -9.85 5.17
C ASN A 157 -33.61 -8.78 5.75
N TYR A 158 -32.53 -8.43 5.04
CA TYR A 158 -31.67 -7.33 5.48
C TYR A 158 -32.45 -6.00 5.55
N PRO A 159 -32.39 -5.25 6.66
CA PRO A 159 -33.18 -4.03 6.80
C PRO A 159 -32.72 -2.92 5.85
N GLU A 160 -33.62 -2.39 5.02
CA GLU A 160 -33.28 -1.29 4.10
C GLU A 160 -32.80 -0.03 4.81
N ARG A 161 -33.27 0.24 6.03
CA ARG A 161 -32.82 1.38 6.86
C ARG A 161 -31.32 1.35 7.19
N ASN A 162 -30.68 0.18 7.09
CA ASN A 162 -29.25 0.02 7.34
C ASN A 162 -28.44 0.26 6.06
N LEU A 163 -29.09 0.44 4.91
CA LEU A 163 -28.42 0.66 3.63
C LEU A 163 -28.09 2.14 3.42
N PRO A 164 -26.94 2.45 2.80
CA PRO A 164 -25.88 1.52 2.39
C PRO A 164 -25.11 0.97 3.59
N THR A 165 -24.71 -0.31 3.50
CA THR A 165 -23.80 -0.92 4.48
C THR A 165 -22.51 -1.32 3.77
N ILE A 166 -21.37 -1.03 4.40
CA ILE A 166 -20.07 -1.41 3.90
C ILE A 166 -19.37 -2.27 4.94
N PHE A 167 -18.83 -3.41 4.49
CA PHE A 167 -18.03 -4.29 5.30
C PHE A 167 -16.61 -4.34 4.77
N VAL A 168 -15.65 -4.23 5.69
CA VAL A 168 -14.23 -4.39 5.39
C VAL A 168 -13.77 -5.72 5.97
N TYR A 169 -13.28 -6.60 5.11
CA TYR A 169 -12.67 -7.88 5.47
C TYR A 169 -11.18 -7.85 5.19
N TYR A 170 -10.45 -8.60 6.00
CA TYR A 170 -9.04 -8.90 5.77
C TYR A 170 -8.77 -10.33 6.26
N GLU A 171 -8.25 -11.17 5.37
CA GLU A 171 -7.93 -12.58 5.64
C GLU A 171 -9.12 -13.37 6.21
N GLY A 172 -10.30 -13.18 5.61
CA GLY A 172 -11.55 -13.85 5.99
C GLY A 172 -12.20 -13.33 7.27
N GLN A 173 -11.58 -12.37 7.98
CA GLN A 173 -12.14 -11.76 9.17
C GLN A 173 -12.74 -10.39 8.88
N MET A 174 -13.94 -10.13 9.39
CA MET A 174 -14.55 -8.80 9.34
C MET A 174 -13.76 -7.86 10.28
N LYS A 175 -13.20 -6.79 9.72
CA LYS A 175 -12.45 -5.78 10.47
C LYS A 175 -13.33 -4.61 10.87
N LYS A 176 -14.23 -4.17 9.99
CA LYS A 176 -15.12 -3.05 10.26
C LYS A 176 -16.44 -3.20 9.50
N GLN A 177 -17.50 -2.70 10.13
CA GLN A 177 -18.82 -2.54 9.53
C GLN A 177 -19.20 -1.07 9.61
N LEU A 178 -19.70 -0.52 8.52
CA LEU A 178 -20.13 0.86 8.39
C LEU A 178 -21.59 0.84 7.93
N VAL A 179 -22.47 1.37 8.77
CA VAL A 179 -23.89 1.54 8.48
C VAL A 179 -24.12 3.03 8.35
N THR A 180 -24.58 3.50 7.19
CA THR A 180 -24.69 4.93 6.81
C THR A 180 -23.32 5.64 6.79
N CYS A 181 -22.94 6.23 5.66
CA CYS A 181 -21.55 6.66 5.48
C CYS A 181 -21.48 7.97 4.69
N GLU A 182 -21.27 9.08 5.40
CA GLU A 182 -21.01 10.39 4.78
C GLU A 182 -19.53 10.53 4.33
N GLU A 183 -18.61 9.73 4.89
CA GLU A 183 -17.15 9.85 4.68
C GLU A 183 -16.46 8.48 4.42
N LEU A 184 -16.76 7.87 3.27
CA LEU A 184 -16.28 6.52 2.95
C LEU A 184 -14.75 6.40 2.89
N GLU A 185 -14.09 7.32 2.20
CA GLU A 185 -12.64 7.23 1.96
C GLU A 185 -11.84 7.32 3.26
N TYR A 186 -12.19 8.26 4.12
CA TYR A 186 -11.63 8.42 5.46
C TYR A 186 -11.72 7.10 6.27
N MET A 187 -12.90 6.49 6.28
CA MET A 187 -13.14 5.28 7.05
C MET A 187 -12.39 4.06 6.52
N LEU A 188 -12.21 3.96 5.20
CA LEU A 188 -11.37 2.92 4.60
C LEU A 188 -9.89 3.15 4.94
N GLY A 189 -9.44 4.40 4.97
CA GLY A 189 -8.12 4.82 5.44
C GLY A 189 -7.82 4.32 6.86
N GLN A 190 -8.75 4.53 7.80
CA GLN A 190 -8.59 4.03 9.17
C GLN A 190 -8.41 2.50 9.26
N THR A 191 -9.03 1.75 8.35
CA THR A 191 -8.91 0.28 8.31
C THR A 191 -7.66 -0.21 7.59
N LYS A 192 -6.85 0.69 7.01
CA LYS A 192 -5.74 0.39 6.10
C LYS A 192 -6.17 -0.37 4.84
N ALA A 193 -7.47 -0.36 4.53
CA ALA A 193 -8.00 -0.96 3.31
C ALA A 193 -7.62 -0.13 2.07
N ILE A 194 -7.40 1.17 2.26
CA ILE A 194 -6.78 2.06 1.29
C ILE A 194 -5.77 2.96 2.02
N GLU A 195 -4.78 3.46 1.30
CA GLU A 195 -3.93 4.54 1.80
C GLU A 195 -4.67 5.86 1.54
N SER A 196 -5.24 6.46 2.59
CA SER A 196 -5.94 7.76 2.51
C SER A 196 -5.20 8.82 3.32
N SER A 197 -5.14 10.04 2.79
CA SER A 197 -4.58 11.22 3.48
C SER A 197 -5.62 12.00 4.27
N ILE A 198 -6.88 11.56 4.30
CA ILE A 198 -7.96 12.23 5.03
C ILE A 198 -7.82 11.90 6.53
N THR A 199 -7.84 12.92 7.38
CA THR A 199 -7.87 12.80 8.86
C THR A 199 -9.18 13.38 9.41
N GLU A 200 -9.61 12.97 10.61
CA GLU A 200 -10.81 13.54 11.27
C GLU A 200 -10.58 15.04 11.46
N ASP A 201 -11.53 15.88 11.00
CA ASP A 201 -11.53 17.33 11.17
C ASP A 201 -11.66 17.76 12.66
#